data_AF-A0A2U1LKZ4-F1
#
_entry.id   AF-A0A2U1LKZ4-F1
#
_cell.length_a   1.000
_cell.length_b   1.000
_cell.length_c   1.000
_cell.angle_alpha   90.00
_cell.angle_beta   90.00
_cell.angle_gamma   90.00
#
_symmetry.space_group_name_H-M   'P 1'
#
loop_
_entity.id
_entity.type
_entity.pdbx_description
1 polymer ?
#
loop_
_entity_poly.entity_id
_entity_poly.type
_entity_poly.pdbx_seq_one_letter_code
_entity_poly.pdbx_strand_id
1 'polypeptide(L)'
;MSVNKTPEEIAAFNAAVAQAVEALMPELRARLFEEFQNWIAHIEKIFEVLDCGDEFKARLASYKLEGDALNWWKAYKQAKGDEFILTMTWAAFRDVFFTQYFPLAEQQKFEREYHTIR
;
A
#
# COMPACT_ATOMS: atom_id res chain seq x y z
N MET A 1 -38.10 26.91 0.40
CA MET A 1 -37.15 27.50 1.38
C MET A 1 -35.93 26.60 1.42
N SER A 2 -34.81 26.98 0.82
CA SER A 2 -33.56 26.24 0.97
C SER A 2 -32.99 26.54 2.35
N VAL A 3 -32.91 25.53 3.21
CA VAL A 3 -32.24 25.64 4.50
C VAL A 3 -30.74 25.68 4.22
N ASN A 4 -30.17 26.88 4.16
CA ASN A 4 -28.72 27.05 4.11
C ASN A 4 -28.17 26.76 5.51
N LYS A 5 -27.37 25.70 5.64
CA LYS A 5 -26.69 25.35 6.89
C LYS A 5 -25.81 26.51 7.36
N THR A 6 -25.76 26.73 8.66
CA THR A 6 -24.92 27.76 9.25
C THR A 6 -23.43 27.38 9.14
N PRO A 7 -22.50 28.35 9.16
CA PRO A 7 -21.06 28.07 9.17
C PRO A 7 -20.64 27.14 10.32
N GLU A 8 -21.32 27.23 11.47
CA GLU A 8 -21.08 26.38 12.65
C GLU A 8 -21.49 24.92 12.40
N GLU A 9 -22.64 24.69 11.74
CA GLU A 9 -23.08 23.34 11.36
C GLU A 9 -22.15 22.70 10.34
N ILE A 10 -21.62 23.48 9.39
CA ILE A 10 -20.63 23.01 8.42
C ILE A 10 -19.30 22.67 9.13
N ALA A 11 -18.85 23.52 10.05
CA ALA A 11 -17.63 23.28 10.81
C ALA A 11 -17.74 22.03 11.70
N ALA A 12 -18.88 21.87 12.40
CA ALA A 12 -19.15 20.69 13.23
C ALA A 12 -19.20 19.40 12.39
N PHE A 13 -19.81 19.44 11.21
CA PHE A 13 -19.83 18.31 10.28
C PHE A 13 -18.42 17.95 9.80
N ASN A 14 -17.62 18.95 9.38
CA ASN A 14 -16.25 18.71 8.92
C ASN A 14 -15.36 18.14 10.03
N ALA A 15 -15.50 18.64 11.26
CA ALA A 15 -14.78 18.12 12.42
C ALA A 15 -15.17 16.66 12.73
N ALA A 16 -16.47 16.35 12.69
CA ALA A 16 -16.96 15.00 12.89
C ALA A 16 -16.47 14.04 11.79
N VAL A 17 -16.43 14.49 10.53
CA VAL A 17 -15.85 13.72 9.41
C VAL A 17 -14.36 13.47 9.63
N ALA A 18 -13.59 14.49 10.00
CA ALA A 18 -12.16 14.36 10.27
C ALA A 18 -11.88 13.35 11.41
N GLN A 19 -12.63 13.45 12.50
CA GLN A 19 -12.50 12.53 13.64
C GLN A 19 -12.89 11.09 13.27
N ALA A 20 -13.97 10.91 12.51
CA ALA A 20 -14.38 9.59 12.03
C ALA A 20 -13.33 8.98 11.09
N VAL A 21 -12.76 9.79 10.19
CA VAL A 21 -11.64 9.37 9.34
C VAL A 21 -10.46 8.93 10.21
N GLU A 22 -10.02 9.75 11.15
CA GLU A 22 -8.89 9.41 12.04
C GLU A 22 -9.13 8.14 12.87
N ALA A 23 -10.36 7.93 13.35
CA ALA A 23 -10.73 6.74 14.12
C ALA A 23 -10.73 5.46 13.26
N LEU A 24 -11.07 5.56 11.98
CA LEU A 24 -11.11 4.42 11.05
C LEU A 24 -9.75 4.15 10.39
N MET A 25 -8.83 5.12 10.38
CA MET A 25 -7.51 4.95 9.77
C MET A 25 -6.74 3.73 10.31
N PRO A 26 -6.66 3.45 11.63
CA PRO A 26 -5.95 2.28 12.14
C PRO A 26 -6.53 0.94 11.64
N GLU A 27 -7.85 0.80 11.61
CA GLU A 27 -8.52 -0.41 11.13
C GLU A 27 -8.32 -0.61 9.63
N LEU A 28 -8.51 0.46 8.85
CA LEU A 28 -8.27 0.43 7.40
C LEU A 28 -6.81 0.08 7.10
N ARG A 29 -5.88 0.65 7.86
CA ARG A 29 -4.45 0.38 7.73
C ARG A 29 -4.09 -1.05 8.10
N ALA A 30 -4.63 -1.59 9.19
CA ALA A 30 -4.39 -2.98 9.60
C ALA A 30 -4.90 -3.95 8.53
N ARG A 31 -6.10 -3.69 7.99
CA ARG A 31 -6.68 -4.48 6.90
C ARG A 31 -5.83 -4.42 5.64
N LEU A 32 -5.40 -3.22 5.22
CA LEU A 32 -4.53 -3.08 4.06
C LEU A 32 -3.20 -3.82 4.28
N PHE A 33 -2.65 -3.80 5.49
CA PHE A 33 -1.40 -4.49 5.80
C PHE A 33 -1.56 -6.00 5.71
N GLU A 34 -2.65 -6.54 6.25
CA GLU A 34 -2.98 -7.95 6.13
C GLU A 34 -3.19 -8.37 4.66
N GLU A 35 -3.92 -7.56 3.88
CA GLU A 35 -4.11 -7.80 2.45
C GLU A 35 -2.77 -7.82 1.69
N PHE A 36 -1.85 -6.90 2.02
CA PHE A 36 -0.49 -6.89 1.46
C PHE A 36 0.30 -8.15 1.83
N GLN A 37 0.31 -8.54 3.10
CA GLN A 37 1.03 -9.74 3.57
C GLN A 37 0.48 -11.02 2.90
N ASN A 38 -0.84 -11.14 2.81
CA ASN A 38 -1.51 -12.25 2.14
C ASN A 38 -1.15 -12.31 0.66
N TRP A 39 -1.09 -11.16 -0.02
CA TRP A 39 -0.64 -11.09 -1.40
C TRP A 39 0.82 -11.54 -1.56
N ILE A 40 1.73 -11.04 -0.71
CA ILE A 40 3.15 -11.45 -0.73
C ILE A 40 3.28 -12.96 -0.55
N ALA A 41 2.63 -13.53 0.47
CA ALA A 41 2.69 -14.97 0.73
C ALA A 41 2.16 -15.79 -0.45
N HIS A 42 1.08 -15.33 -1.10
CA HIS A 42 0.54 -15.99 -2.27
C HIS A 42 1.52 -15.95 -3.46
N ILE A 43 2.18 -14.82 -3.69
CA ILE A 43 3.20 -14.70 -4.75
C ILE A 43 4.42 -15.58 -4.45
N GLU A 44 4.89 -15.62 -3.21
CA GLU A 44 6.03 -16.47 -2.80
C GLU A 44 5.72 -17.96 -2.98
N LYS A 45 4.46 -18.37 -2.73
CA LYS A 45 4.00 -19.73 -3.05
C LYS A 45 4.03 -20.03 -4.54
N ILE A 46 3.69 -19.07 -5.40
CA ILE A 46 3.80 -19.23 -6.86
C ILE A 46 5.27 -19.42 -7.26
N PHE A 47 6.19 -18.68 -6.64
CA PHE A 47 7.62 -18.84 -6.91
C PHE A 47 8.11 -20.23 -6.56
N GLU A 48 7.70 -20.76 -5.41
CA GLU A 48 8.04 -22.11 -4.97
C GLU A 48 7.53 -23.18 -5.94
N VAL A 49 6.24 -23.09 -6.33
CA VAL A 49 5.62 -24.07 -7.24
C VAL A 49 6.26 -24.07 -8.64
N LEU A 50 6.74 -22.91 -9.10
CA LEU A 50 7.36 -22.77 -10.42
C LEU A 50 8.88 -22.96 -10.40
N ASP A 51 9.49 -23.21 -9.24
CA ASP A 51 10.95 -23.19 -9.05
C ASP A 51 11.58 -21.91 -9.64
N CYS A 52 10.99 -20.77 -9.31
CA CYS A 52 11.31 -19.48 -9.93
C CYS A 52 12.66 -18.95 -9.42
N GLY A 53 13.63 -18.82 -10.34
CA GLY A 53 14.91 -18.17 -10.08
C GLY A 53 14.76 -16.72 -9.59
N ASP A 54 15.64 -16.29 -8.69
CA ASP A 54 15.59 -14.97 -8.04
C ASP A 54 15.57 -13.81 -9.04
N GLU A 55 16.25 -13.96 -10.18
CA GLU A 55 16.31 -13.00 -11.28
C GLU A 55 14.97 -12.81 -12.03
N PHE A 56 14.01 -13.70 -11.81
CA PHE A 56 12.69 -13.66 -12.44
C PHE A 56 11.57 -13.23 -11.49
N LYS A 57 11.76 -13.41 -10.18
CA LYS A 57 10.73 -13.19 -9.14
C LYS A 57 10.05 -11.84 -9.24
N ALA A 58 10.81 -10.75 -9.30
CA ALA A 58 10.24 -9.40 -9.31
C ALA A 58 9.40 -9.13 -10.58
N ARG A 59 9.86 -9.65 -11.73
CA ARG A 59 9.13 -9.54 -13.01
C ARG A 59 7.85 -10.36 -12.98
N LEU A 60 7.89 -11.57 -12.44
CA LEU A 60 6.72 -12.44 -12.30
C LEU A 60 5.69 -11.86 -11.31
N ALA A 61 6.12 -11.33 -10.18
CA ALA A 61 5.24 -10.62 -9.24
C ALA A 61 4.55 -9.43 -9.92
N SER A 62 5.31 -8.65 -10.69
CA SER A 62 4.76 -7.49 -11.38
C SER A 62 3.73 -7.85 -12.46
N TYR A 63 3.85 -9.04 -13.06
CA TYR A 63 2.87 -9.57 -14.01
C TYR A 63 1.52 -9.91 -13.33
N LYS A 64 1.54 -10.22 -12.02
CA LYS A 64 0.35 -10.52 -11.24
C LYS A 64 -0.36 -9.27 -10.68
N LEU A 65 0.17 -8.07 -10.92
CA LEU A 65 -0.49 -6.83 -10.54
C LEU A 65 -1.67 -6.54 -11.44
N GLU A 66 -2.77 -6.08 -10.84
CA GLU A 66 -4.02 -5.76 -11.51
C GLU A 66 -4.54 -4.38 -11.06
N GLY A 67 -5.50 -3.80 -11.80
CA GLY A 67 -6.14 -2.54 -11.44
C GLY A 67 -5.17 -1.38 -11.17
N ASP A 68 -5.37 -0.69 -10.04
CA ASP A 68 -4.58 0.46 -9.63
C ASP A 68 -3.11 0.12 -9.37
N ALA A 69 -2.83 -1.09 -8.86
CA ALA A 69 -1.47 -1.58 -8.64
C ALA A 69 -0.70 -1.69 -9.96
N LEU A 70 -1.36 -2.20 -11.00
CA LEU A 70 -0.76 -2.29 -12.34
C LEU A 70 -0.53 -0.91 -12.96
N ASN A 71 -1.47 0.03 -12.78
CA ASN A 71 -1.35 1.39 -13.29
C ASN A 71 -0.17 2.12 -12.64
N TRP A 72 -0.06 2.02 -11.31
CA TRP A 72 1.09 2.53 -10.58
C TRP A 72 2.40 1.90 -11.08
N TRP A 73 2.44 0.57 -11.23
CA TRP A 73 3.65 -0.12 -11.66
C TRP A 73 4.12 0.35 -13.04
N LYS A 74 3.19 0.53 -13.99
CA LYS A 74 3.50 1.09 -15.32
C LYS A 74 4.15 2.48 -15.22
N ALA A 75 3.59 3.36 -14.39
CA ALA A 75 4.15 4.70 -14.17
C ALA A 75 5.53 4.64 -13.51
N TYR A 76 5.71 3.76 -12.52
CA TYR A 76 6.98 3.55 -11.84
C TYR A 76 8.08 3.08 -12.82
N LYS A 77 7.77 2.10 -13.67
CA LYS A 77 8.68 1.63 -14.73
C LYS A 77 9.05 2.74 -15.70
N GLN A 78 8.08 3.53 -16.14
CA GLN A 78 8.31 4.66 -17.05
C GLN A 78 9.27 5.71 -16.44
N ALA A 79 9.16 5.95 -15.13
CA ALA A 79 10.00 6.91 -14.42
C ALA A 79 11.43 6.39 -14.16
N LYS A 80 11.61 5.09 -13.93
CA LYS A 80 12.91 4.48 -13.60
C LYS A 80 13.68 3.95 -14.80
N GLY A 81 12.99 3.63 -15.89
CA GLY A 81 13.54 2.99 -17.07
C GLY A 81 13.52 1.45 -16.98
N ASP A 82 13.33 0.79 -18.12
CA ASP A 82 13.15 -0.66 -18.17
C ASP A 82 14.39 -1.46 -17.71
N GLU A 83 15.60 -0.94 -17.92
CA GLU A 83 16.85 -1.58 -17.52
C GLU A 83 16.98 -1.72 -15.99
N PHE A 84 16.53 -0.70 -15.25
CA PHE A 84 16.46 -0.75 -13.79
C PHE A 84 15.53 -1.86 -13.31
N ILE A 85 14.41 -2.07 -14.01
CA ILE A 85 13.41 -3.07 -13.65
C ILE A 85 13.90 -4.49 -13.94
N LEU A 86 14.72 -4.67 -14.97
CA LEU A 86 15.31 -5.97 -15.31
C LEU A 86 16.32 -6.46 -14.27
N THR A 87 16.99 -5.54 -13.58
CA THR A 87 17.99 -5.85 -12.55
C THR A 87 17.43 -5.80 -11.13
N MET A 88 16.16 -5.44 -10.98
CA MET A 88 15.51 -5.30 -9.68
C MET A 88 15.28 -6.67 -9.01
N THR A 89 15.75 -6.77 -7.77
CA THR A 89 15.56 -7.97 -6.94
C THR A 89 14.14 -8.05 -6.38
N TRP A 90 13.73 -9.26 -5.96
CA TRP A 90 12.45 -9.44 -5.24
C TRP A 90 12.35 -8.56 -3.99
N ALA A 91 13.43 -8.46 -3.21
CA ALA A 91 13.47 -7.62 -2.02
C ALA A 91 13.21 -6.14 -2.35
N ALA A 92 13.90 -5.60 -3.36
CA ALA A 92 13.70 -4.22 -3.80
C ALA A 92 12.28 -3.96 -4.32
N PHE A 93 11.69 -4.93 -5.04
CA PHE A 93 10.30 -4.83 -5.46
C PHE A 93 9.34 -4.75 -4.26
N ARG A 94 9.50 -5.62 -3.25
CA ARG A 94 8.65 -5.61 -2.04
C ARG A 94 8.74 -4.27 -1.31
N ASP A 95 9.92 -3.71 -1.17
CA ASP A 95 10.11 -2.44 -0.45
C ASP A 95 9.42 -1.27 -1.17
N VAL A 96 9.58 -1.18 -2.49
CA VAL A 96 8.96 -0.15 -3.31
C VAL A 96 7.43 -0.33 -3.35
N PHE A 97 6.96 -1.57 -3.52
CA PHE A 97 5.55 -1.89 -3.52
C PHE A 97 4.91 -1.57 -2.16
N PHE A 98 5.55 -1.95 -1.06
CA PHE A 98 5.09 -1.63 0.29
C PHE A 98 5.02 -0.11 0.51
N THR A 99 6.06 0.63 0.11
CA THR A 99 6.12 2.09 0.28
C THR A 99 5.01 2.83 -0.49
N GLN A 100 4.57 2.29 -1.63
CA GLN A 100 3.47 2.86 -2.40
C GLN A 100 2.14 2.82 -1.64
N TYR A 101 1.86 1.72 -0.93
CA TYR A 101 0.60 1.53 -0.19
C TYR A 101 0.70 1.99 1.27
N PHE A 102 1.92 2.04 1.82
CA PHE A 102 2.22 2.49 3.17
C PHE A 102 3.35 3.52 3.12
N PRO A 103 3.04 4.81 2.97
CA PRO A 103 4.05 5.87 3.06
C PRO A 103 4.80 5.81 4.39
N LEU A 104 6.08 6.21 4.41
CA LEU A 104 6.97 6.12 5.58
C LEU A 104 6.37 6.70 6.87
N ALA A 105 5.57 7.76 6.78
CA ALA A 105 4.90 8.35 7.95
C ALA A 105 3.89 7.39 8.61
N GLU A 106 3.27 6.53 7.82
CA GLU A 106 2.37 5.48 8.30
C GLU A 106 3.16 4.31 8.88
N GLN A 107 4.26 3.89 8.23
CA GLN A 107 5.17 2.85 8.73
C GLN A 107 5.75 3.21 10.11
N GLN A 108 6.24 4.45 10.27
CA GLN A 108 6.75 4.93 11.55
C GLN A 108 5.66 5.06 12.62
N LYS A 109 4.40 5.30 12.24
CA LYS A 109 3.27 5.32 13.18
C LYS A 109 2.93 3.91 13.64
N PHE A 110 2.95 2.92 12.74
CA PHE A 110 2.82 1.50 13.09
C PHE A 110 3.94 1.02 14.03
N GLU A 111 5.19 1.37 13.76
CA GLU A 111 6.31 1.02 14.64
C GLU A 111 6.11 1.62 16.04
N ARG A 112 5.72 2.89 16.14
CA ARG A 112 5.42 3.51 17.44
C ARG A 112 4.26 2.84 18.18
N GLU A 113 3.16 2.55 17.48
CA GLU A 113 1.97 1.93 18.08
C GLU A 113 2.27 0.50 18.56
N TYR A 114 3.01 -0.30 17.78
CA TYR A 114 3.42 -1.66 18.16
C TYR A 114 4.34 -1.69 19.39
N HIS A 115 5.25 -0.71 19.51
CA HIS A 115 6.13 -0.57 20.68
C HIS A 115 5.41 -0.07 21.95
N THR A 116 4.17 0.41 21.84
CA THR A 116 3.38 0.90 22.97
C THR A 116 2.45 -0.18 23.56
N ILE A 117 2.27 -1.31 22.88
CA ILE A 117 1.38 -2.42 23.29
C ILE A 117 2.15 -3.52 24.07
N ARG A 118 3.45 -3.35 24.35
CA ARG A 118 4.26 -4.31 25.12
C ARG A 118 4.28 -4.04 26.63
#